data_AF-A0A7S0G3K8-F1
#
_entry.id   AF-A0A7S0G3K8-F1
#
_cell.length_a   1.000
_cell.length_b   1.000
_cell.length_c   1.000
_cell.angle_alpha   90.00
_cell.angle_beta   90.00
_cell.angle_gamma   90.00
#
_symmetry.space_group_name_H-M   'P 1'
#
loop_
_entity.id
_entity.type
_entity.pdbx_description
1 polymer ?
#
loop_
_entity_poly.entity_id
_entity_poly.type
_entity_poly.pdbx_seq_one_letter_code
_entity_poly.pdbx_strand_id
1 'polypeptide(L)'
;WERLDELGYFKNTITSTKSEDLLRRIALSETCEYLDHSLAVKMGVHYGLFGGAIAGLGTEEQRDYWLEKVERKEIIGCYGLSELGAGSNVRGIRTTATYDPSSRSFVLHTPTDGAQKYWIGGAAESA
;
A
#
# COMPACT_ATOMS: atom_id res chain seq x y z
N TRP A 1 14.01 0.51 9.28
CA TRP A 1 13.18 1.50 8.57
C TRP A 1 13.69 2.92 8.83
N GLU A 2 13.66 3.40 10.08
CA GLU A 2 14.08 4.76 10.47
C GLU A 2 15.49 5.12 9.99
N ARG A 3 16.47 4.24 10.19
CA ARG A 3 17.85 4.52 9.75
C ARG A 3 17.99 4.78 8.25
N LEU A 4 17.24 4.05 7.41
CA LEU A 4 17.26 4.26 5.96
C LEU A 4 16.58 5.58 5.58
N ASP A 5 15.56 5.97 6.34
CA ASP A 5 14.87 7.24 6.17
C ASP A 5 15.75 8.44 6.55
N GLU A 6 16.46 8.36 7.69
CA GLU A 6 17.46 9.36 8.12
C GLU A 6 18.54 9.56 7.06
N LEU A 7 19.00 8.46 6.46
CA LEU A 7 19.99 8.47 5.38
C LEU A 7 19.40 8.95 4.05
N GLY A 8 18.08 9.17 3.98
CA GLY A 8 17.40 9.71 2.82
C GLY A 8 17.15 8.70 1.70
N TYR A 9 17.30 7.40 1.93
CA TYR A 9 17.10 6.37 0.91
C TYR A 9 15.66 6.31 0.40
N PHE A 10 14.69 6.70 1.23
CA PHE A 10 13.29 6.74 0.85
C PHE A 10 12.84 8.04 0.21
N LYS A 11 13.72 9.06 0.07
CA LYS A 11 13.32 10.33 -0.53
C LYS A 11 12.98 10.18 -2.01
N ASN A 12 11.90 10.85 -2.40
CA ASN A 12 11.34 10.88 -3.74
C ASN A 12 10.92 9.50 -4.27
N THR A 13 10.55 8.57 -3.37
CA THR A 13 10.22 7.18 -3.76
C THR A 13 8.90 7.09 -4.52
N ILE A 14 7.92 7.92 -4.17
CA ILE A 14 6.58 7.91 -4.78
C ILE A 14 6.12 9.26 -5.33
N THR A 15 6.68 10.36 -4.86
CA THR A 15 6.28 11.72 -5.28
C THR A 15 7.04 12.26 -6.48
N SER A 16 8.12 11.60 -6.92
CA SER A 16 8.93 12.04 -8.05
C SER A 16 8.77 11.14 -9.27
N THR A 17 8.82 11.75 -10.45
CA THR A 17 8.84 11.08 -11.76
C THR A 17 10.20 11.14 -12.44
N LYS A 18 11.23 11.67 -11.77
CA LYS A 18 12.59 11.75 -12.32
C LYS A 18 13.18 10.35 -12.43
N SER A 19 13.83 10.07 -13.56
CA SER A 19 14.45 8.76 -13.82
C SER A 19 15.50 8.37 -12.78
N GLU A 20 16.26 9.32 -12.25
CA GLU A 20 17.26 9.05 -11.21
C GLU A 20 16.62 8.53 -9.91
N ASP A 21 15.48 9.11 -9.51
CA ASP A 21 14.76 8.70 -8.31
C ASP A 21 14.16 7.29 -8.49
N LEU A 22 13.63 7.01 -9.69
CA LEU A 22 13.16 5.67 -10.04
C LEU A 22 14.28 4.63 -9.99
N LEU A 23 15.45 4.93 -10.57
CA LEU A 23 16.60 4.03 -10.54
C LEU A 23 17.11 3.80 -9.12
N ARG A 24 17.15 4.84 -8.28
CA ARG A 24 17.50 4.73 -6.86
C ARG A 24 16.54 3.80 -6.12
N ARG A 25 15.24 3.92 -6.37
CA ARG A 25 14.21 3.04 -5.78
C ARG A 25 14.42 1.58 -6.19
N ILE A 26 14.69 1.32 -7.47
CA ILE A 26 14.95 -0.03 -7.97
C ILE A 26 16.20 -0.62 -7.31
N ALA A 27 17.30 0.13 -7.30
CA ALA A 27 18.55 -0.31 -6.68
C ALA A 27 18.40 -0.58 -5.17
N LEU A 28 17.64 0.26 -4.46
CA LEU A 28 17.32 0.05 -3.05
C LEU A 28 16.50 -1.23 -2.84
N SER A 29 15.47 -1.47 -3.67
CA SER A 29 14.64 -2.67 -3.61
C SER A 29 15.49 -3.93 -3.83
N GLU A 30 16.28 -3.98 -4.91
CA GLU A 30 17.16 -5.11 -5.20
C GLU A 30 18.15 -5.36 -4.06
N THR A 31 18.77 -4.31 -3.53
CA THR A 31 19.72 -4.44 -2.41
C THR A 31 19.03 -4.98 -1.16
N CYS A 32 17.84 -4.50 -0.82
CA CYS A 32 17.06 -5.01 0.29
C CYS A 32 16.65 -6.46 0.07
N GLU A 33 16.29 -6.87 -1.14
CA GLU A 33 15.95 -8.26 -1.44
C GLU A 33 17.11 -9.22 -1.19
N TYR A 34 18.37 -8.81 -1.40
CA TYR A 34 19.53 -9.66 -1.09
C TYR A 34 19.87 -9.75 0.40
N LEU A 35 19.50 -8.74 1.21
CA LEU A 35 19.97 -8.60 2.59
C LEU A 35 18.88 -8.87 3.63
N ASP A 36 17.65 -8.42 3.36
CA ASP A 36 16.50 -8.52 4.26
C ASP A 36 15.18 -8.54 3.45
N HIS A 37 14.69 -9.74 3.17
CA HIS A 37 13.42 -9.95 2.48
C HIS A 37 12.22 -9.33 3.20
N SER A 38 12.24 -9.28 4.54
CA SER A 38 11.11 -8.72 5.30
C SER A 38 11.01 -7.22 5.07
N LEU A 39 12.15 -6.53 5.07
CA LEU A 39 12.22 -5.11 4.73
C LEU A 39 11.80 -4.84 3.28
N ALA A 40 12.27 -5.66 2.33
CA ALA A 40 11.90 -5.53 0.92
C ALA A 40 10.38 -5.67 0.72
N VAL A 41 9.76 -6.69 1.32
CA VAL A 41 8.30 -6.90 1.28
C VAL A 41 7.58 -5.71 1.90
N LYS A 42 8.03 -5.22 3.05
CA LYS A 42 7.39 -4.10 3.75
C LYS A 42 7.43 -2.81 2.92
N MET A 43 8.57 -2.53 2.26
CA MET A 43 8.71 -1.43 1.30
C MET A 43 7.79 -1.60 0.08
N GLY A 44 7.75 -2.80 -0.51
CA GLY A 44 6.94 -3.11 -1.67
C GLY A 44 5.44 -2.96 -1.39
N VAL A 45 4.98 -3.38 -0.20
CA VAL A 45 3.60 -3.16 0.24
C VAL A 45 3.30 -1.67 0.38
N HIS A 46 4.13 -0.93 1.12
CA HIS A 46 3.84 0.46 1.44
C HIS A 46 3.92 1.40 0.22
N TYR A 47 5.04 1.38 -0.50
CA TYR A 47 5.26 2.26 -1.64
C TYR A 47 4.67 1.70 -2.94
N GLY A 48 4.80 0.39 -3.16
CA GLY A 48 4.36 -0.25 -4.40
C GLY A 48 2.85 -0.48 -4.47
N LEU A 49 2.26 -1.06 -3.42
CA LEU A 49 0.83 -1.41 -3.43
C LEU A 49 -0.05 -0.29 -2.88
N PHE A 50 0.16 0.12 -1.62
CA PHE A 50 -0.67 1.12 -0.97
C PHE A 50 -0.50 2.50 -1.64
N GLY A 51 0.73 3.01 -1.66
CA GLY A 51 1.04 4.26 -2.33
C GLY A 51 0.76 4.21 -3.83
N GLY A 52 1.13 3.12 -4.51
CA GLY A 52 0.91 2.95 -5.94
C GLY A 52 -0.58 2.97 -6.34
N ALA A 53 -1.46 2.41 -5.50
CA ALA A 53 -2.91 2.49 -5.72
C ALA A 53 -3.41 3.94 -5.65
N ILE A 54 -2.93 4.74 -4.70
CA ILE A 54 -3.26 6.17 -4.59
C ILE A 54 -2.73 6.92 -5.82
N ALA A 55 -1.48 6.70 -6.20
CA ALA A 55 -0.86 7.37 -7.34
C ALA A 55 -1.55 7.03 -8.68
N GLY A 56 -1.95 5.78 -8.87
CA GLY A 56 -2.53 5.29 -10.12
C GLY A 56 -4.05 5.46 -10.25
N LEU A 57 -4.79 5.44 -9.13
CA LEU A 57 -6.26 5.42 -9.14
C LEU A 57 -6.89 6.63 -8.42
N GLY A 58 -6.13 7.37 -7.62
CA GLY A 58 -6.65 8.52 -6.87
C GLY A 58 -6.95 9.71 -7.76
N THR A 59 -7.90 10.56 -7.35
CA THR A 59 -8.10 11.89 -7.94
C THR A 59 -6.91 12.81 -7.67
N GLU A 60 -6.86 13.98 -8.32
CA GLU A 60 -5.81 14.96 -8.07
C GLU A 60 -5.75 15.37 -6.59
N GLU A 61 -6.90 15.68 -6.00
CA GLU A 61 -7.01 16.08 -4.60
C GLU A 61 -6.57 14.95 -3.65
N GLN A 62 -6.89 13.70 -3.99
CA GLN A 62 -6.45 12.54 -3.21
C GLN A 62 -4.93 12.35 -3.31
N ARG A 63 -4.35 12.48 -4.51
CA ARG A 63 -2.90 12.34 -4.70
C ARG A 63 -2.14 13.43 -3.95
N ASP A 64 -2.56 14.68 -4.08
CA ASP A 64 -1.93 15.83 -3.43
C ASP A 64 -1.97 15.72 -1.90
N TYR A 65 -3.10 15.25 -1.36
CA TYR A 65 -3.23 15.09 0.08
C TYR A 65 -2.46 13.88 0.63
N TRP A 66 -2.51 12.73 -0.05
CA TRP A 66 -2.01 11.46 0.52
C TRP A 66 -0.57 11.14 0.16
N LEU A 67 -0.09 11.44 -1.05
CA LEU A 67 1.22 10.94 -1.50
C LEU A 67 2.39 11.51 -0.70
N GLU A 68 2.33 12.78 -0.29
CA GLU A 68 3.35 13.36 0.58
C GLU A 68 3.38 12.68 1.97
N LYS A 69 2.20 12.30 2.48
CA LYS A 69 2.08 11.59 3.77
C LYS A 69 2.62 10.17 3.70
N VAL A 70 2.39 9.49 2.57
CA VAL A 70 2.97 8.18 2.27
C VAL A 70 4.50 8.29 2.17
N GLU A 71 5.01 9.24 1.39
CA GLU A 71 6.44 9.50 1.22
C GLU A 71 7.17 9.70 2.56
N ARG A 72 6.61 10.58 3.40
CA ARG A 72 7.11 10.91 4.74
C ARG A 72 6.75 9.88 5.81
N LYS A 73 5.93 8.88 5.47
CA LYS A 73 5.44 7.83 6.37
C LYS A 73 4.70 8.37 7.59
N GLU A 74 4.06 9.53 7.42
CA GLU A 74 3.03 10.03 8.35
C GLU A 74 1.82 9.08 8.38
N ILE A 75 1.61 8.37 7.26
CA ILE A 75 0.70 7.24 7.17
C ILE A 75 1.45 6.05 6.57
N ILE A 76 1.39 4.91 7.26
CA ILE A 76 1.82 3.62 6.72
C ILE A 76 0.57 2.83 6.39
N GLY A 77 0.59 2.12 5.27
CA GLY A 77 -0.60 1.46 4.76
C GLY A 77 -0.29 0.13 4.10
N CYS A 78 -1.37 -0.62 3.87
CA CYS A 78 -1.37 -1.95 3.30
C CYS A 78 -2.34 -2.04 2.12
N TYR A 79 -2.39 -3.20 1.48
CA TYR A 79 -3.27 -3.45 0.34
C TYR A 79 -4.15 -4.68 0.60
N GLY A 80 -5.40 -4.43 0.99
CA GLY A 80 -6.38 -5.43 1.41
C GLY A 80 -7.17 -6.04 0.26
N LEU A 81 -6.58 -6.97 -0.50
CA LEU A 81 -7.26 -7.62 -1.62
C LEU A 81 -7.74 -9.04 -1.31
N SER A 82 -6.80 -9.94 -1.01
CA SER A 82 -7.06 -11.37 -0.84
C SER A 82 -8.01 -11.65 0.31
N GLU A 83 -8.96 -12.56 0.07
CA GLU A 83 -9.84 -13.11 1.09
C GLU A 83 -9.49 -14.57 1.36
N LEU A 84 -9.85 -15.08 2.54
CA LEU A 84 -9.60 -16.49 2.91
C LEU A 84 -10.14 -17.48 1.85
N GLY A 85 -11.31 -17.19 1.28
CA GLY A 85 -11.93 -17.99 0.22
C GLY A 85 -11.57 -17.56 -1.22
N ALA A 86 -10.80 -16.48 -1.40
CA ALA A 86 -10.49 -15.91 -2.71
C ALA A 86 -9.10 -15.25 -2.73
N GLY A 87 -8.08 -16.05 -3.05
CA GLY A 87 -6.71 -15.60 -3.33
C GLY A 87 -6.49 -15.33 -4.83
N SER A 88 -6.11 -16.37 -5.58
CA SER A 88 -5.86 -16.25 -7.03
C SER A 88 -7.11 -15.90 -7.83
N ASN A 89 -8.29 -16.40 -7.43
CA ASN A 89 -9.57 -16.00 -8.01
C ASN A 89 -10.09 -14.70 -7.39
N VAL A 90 -9.41 -13.59 -7.66
CA VAL A 90 -9.77 -12.27 -7.11
C VAL A 90 -11.19 -11.85 -7.48
N ARG A 91 -11.72 -12.28 -8.64
CA ARG A 91 -13.11 -12.00 -9.02
C ARG A 91 -14.15 -12.64 -8.10
N GLY A 92 -13.74 -13.61 -7.28
CA GLY A 92 -14.57 -14.29 -6.30
C GLY A 92 -14.63 -13.65 -4.92
N ILE A 93 -14.06 -12.44 -4.73
CA ILE A 93 -14.18 -11.73 -3.45
C ILE A 93 -15.64 -11.46 -3.10
N ARG A 94 -15.95 -11.48 -1.80
CA ARG A 94 -17.31 -11.37 -1.27
C ARG A 94 -17.51 -10.18 -0.35
N THR A 95 -16.45 -9.50 0.10
CA THR A 95 -16.63 -8.20 0.76
C THR A 95 -17.33 -7.24 -0.19
N THR A 96 -18.42 -6.62 0.26
CA THR A 96 -19.17 -5.62 -0.50
C THR A 96 -18.97 -4.23 0.08
N ALA A 97 -19.11 -3.21 -0.77
CA ALA A 97 -19.17 -1.80 -0.38
C ALA A 97 -20.47 -1.21 -0.94
N THR A 98 -21.39 -0.80 -0.07
CA THR A 98 -22.67 -0.20 -0.46
C THR A 98 -22.69 1.26 -0.09
N TYR A 99 -22.93 2.15 -1.05
CA TYR A 99 -23.03 3.58 -0.79
C TYR A 99 -24.35 3.90 -0.06
N ASP A 100 -24.26 4.57 1.09
CA ASP A 100 -25.38 5.12 1.84
C ASP A 100 -25.45 6.64 1.61
N PRO A 101 -26.46 7.14 0.87
CA PRO A 101 -26.62 8.56 0.60
C PRO A 101 -26.88 9.41 1.84
N SER A 102 -27.46 8.83 2.90
CA SER A 102 -27.83 9.58 4.11
C SER A 102 -26.60 10.00 4.91
N SER A 103 -25.61 9.10 5.02
CA SER A 103 -24.31 9.35 5.65
C SER A 103 -23.23 9.81 4.67
N ARG A 104 -23.51 9.76 3.35
CA ARG A 104 -22.54 10.02 2.27
C ARG A 104 -21.28 9.16 2.39
N SER A 105 -21.46 7.90 2.80
CA SER A 105 -20.37 6.98 3.09
C SER A 105 -20.59 5.61 2.44
N PHE A 106 -19.56 4.77 2.42
CA PHE A 106 -19.69 3.37 2.02
C PHE A 106 -19.76 2.49 3.27
N VAL A 107 -20.76 1.62 3.33
CA VAL A 107 -20.85 0.55 4.33
C VAL A 107 -20.13 -0.67 3.77
N LEU A 108 -19.04 -1.08 4.44
CA LEU A 108 -18.31 -2.29 4.11
C LEU A 108 -18.91 -3.48 4.86
N HIS A 109 -19.23 -4.55 4.13
CA HIS A 109 -19.78 -5.77 4.73
C HIS A 109 -18.97 -7.01 4.31
N THR A 110 -18.54 -7.77 5.31
CA THR A 110 -17.83 -9.05 5.13
C THR A 110 -18.79 -10.17 5.56
N PRO A 111 -19.45 -10.86 4.61
CA PRO A 111 -20.64 -11.67 4.93
C PRO A 111 -20.35 -13.01 5.60
N THR A 112 -19.11 -13.50 5.56
CA THR A 112 -18.72 -14.80 6.14
C THR A 112 -17.24 -14.78 6.52
N ASP A 113 -16.79 -15.74 7.32
CA ASP A 113 -15.36 -15.89 7.66
C ASP A 113 -14.48 -16.09 6.41
N GLY A 114 -15.00 -16.80 5.40
CA GLY A 114 -14.30 -16.97 4.13
C GLY A 114 -14.15 -15.67 3.31
N ALA A 115 -14.80 -14.58 3.71
CA ALA A 115 -14.69 -13.27 3.04
C ALA A 115 -13.76 -12.30 3.77
N GLN A 116 -13.19 -12.70 4.92
CA GLN A 116 -12.26 -11.85 5.65
C GLN A 116 -10.99 -11.63 4.83
N LYS A 117 -10.49 -10.38 4.83
CA LYS A 117 -9.19 -10.07 4.22
C LYS A 117 -8.10 -10.80 4.99
N TYR A 118 -7.26 -11.54 4.27
CA TYR A 118 -6.33 -12.50 4.86
C TYR A 118 -4.95 -12.38 4.25
N TRP A 119 -3.91 -12.62 5.05
CA TRP A 119 -2.49 -12.46 4.68
C TRP A 119 -2.11 -11.06 4.18
N ILE A 120 -2.72 -10.02 4.76
CA ILE A 120 -2.44 -8.64 4.37
C ILE A 120 -1.13 -8.18 5.02
N GLY A 121 -0.06 -8.12 4.23
CA GLY A 121 1.22 -7.56 4.67
C GLY A 121 1.08 -6.08 5.07
N GLY A 122 1.78 -5.67 6.12
CA GLY A 122 1.74 -4.28 6.61
C GLY A 122 0.43 -3.88 7.29
N ALA A 123 -0.44 -4.84 7.65
CA ALA A 123 -1.66 -4.58 8.39
C ALA A 123 -1.42 -4.66 9.92
N ALA A 124 -2.18 -3.86 10.68
CA ALA A 124 -2.11 -3.79 12.14
C ALA A 124 -0.67 -3.55 12.65
N GLU A 125 -0.23 -4.28 13.67
CA GLU A 125 1.09 -4.18 14.29
C GLU A 125 2.24 -4.67 13.38
N SER A 126 1.94 -5.19 12.17
CA SER A 126 2.96 -5.56 11.17
C SER A 126 3.33 -4.41 10.23
N ALA A 127 2.68 -3.24 10.39
CA ALA A 127 2.97 -2.00 9.67
C ALA A 127 4.31 -1.37 10.06
#